data_AF-A0AAJ5VT75-F1
#
_entry.id   AF-A0AAJ5VT75-F1
#
_cell.length_a   1.000
_cell.length_b   1.000
_cell.length_c   1.000
_cell.angle_alpha   90.00
_cell.angle_beta   90.00
_cell.angle_gamma   90.00
#
_symmetry.space_group_name_H-M   'P 1'
#
loop_
_entity.id
_entity.type
_entity.pdbx_description
1 polymer ?
#
loop_
_entity_poly.entity_id
_entity_poly.type
_entity_poly.pdbx_seq_one_letter_code
_entity_poly.pdbx_strand_id
1 'polypeptide(L)'
;MAEQVRRADGIAFVTPGYNYSVPGVLKNALDWISRVQPAPFAGKPVLIQTASIGSLGGARAQYHLRQILVFLDAYSMNKPEVMIGDAASKVREDCCPTNLPASS
;
A
#
# COMPACT_ATOMS: atom_id res chain seq x y z
N MET A 1 15.82 1.77 4.53
CA MET A 1 14.72 1.23 3.70
C MET A 1 15.02 -0.16 3.15
N ALA A 2 15.96 -0.37 2.21
CA ALA A 2 16.18 -1.70 1.61
C ALA A 2 16.49 -2.82 2.63
N GLU A 3 17.29 -2.55 3.67
CA GLU A 3 17.54 -3.50 4.76
C GLU A 3 16.27 -3.84 5.56
N GLN A 4 15.40 -2.86 5.79
CA GLN A 4 14.12 -3.08 6.47
C GLN A 4 13.21 -3.98 5.63
N VAL A 5 13.16 -3.77 4.31
CA VAL A 5 12.41 -4.63 3.38
C VAL A 5 12.96 -6.06 3.38
N ARG A 6 14.30 -6.24 3.38
CA ARG A 6 14.91 -7.57 3.42
C ARG A 6 14.56 -8.33 4.71
N ARG A 7 14.57 -7.65 5.86
CA ARG A 7 14.25 -8.24 7.17
C ARG A 7 12.76 -8.48 7.41
N ALA A 8 11.88 -7.79 6.70
CA ALA A 8 10.45 -7.94 6.88
C ALA A 8 9.94 -9.26 6.29
N ASP A 9 9.02 -9.93 6.98
CA ASP A 9 8.36 -11.14 6.47
C ASP A 9 7.37 -10.82 5.35
N GLY A 10 6.85 -9.59 5.31
CA GLY A 10 5.96 -9.07 4.28
C GLY A 10 5.87 -7.55 4.32
N ILE A 11 5.30 -6.96 3.27
CA ILE A 11 5.19 -5.51 3.11
C ILE A 11 3.73 -5.11 2.94
N ALA A 12 3.30 -4.07 3.65
CA ALA A 12 2.01 -3.43 3.43
C ALA A 12 2.23 -2.04 2.81
N PHE A 13 1.78 -1.84 1.58
CA PHE A 13 1.71 -0.52 0.98
C PHE A 13 0.38 0.13 1.32
N VAL A 14 0.43 1.30 1.95
CA VAL A 14 -0.73 2.18 2.16
C VAL A 14 -0.47 3.44 1.36
N THR A 15 -1.28 3.70 0.34
CA THR A 15 -1.00 4.81 -0.59
C THR A 15 -2.27 5.48 -1.10
N PRO A 16 -2.29 6.82 -1.23
CA PRO A 16 -3.35 7.49 -1.95
C PRO A 16 -3.20 7.28 -3.46
N GLY A 17 -4.24 7.59 -4.23
CA GLY A 17 -4.15 7.73 -5.68
C GLY A 17 -4.06 9.19 -6.09
N TYR A 18 -2.99 9.57 -6.80
CA TYR A 18 -2.83 10.91 -7.36
C TYR A 18 -2.82 10.84 -8.88
N ASN A 19 -3.64 11.68 -9.53
CA ASN A 19 -3.70 11.78 -11.01
C ASN A 19 -3.79 10.41 -11.70
N TYR A 20 -4.70 9.56 -11.20
CA TYR A 20 -4.99 8.22 -11.74
C TYR A 20 -3.84 7.20 -11.62
N SER A 21 -2.84 7.46 -10.79
CA SER A 21 -1.70 6.56 -10.62
C SER A 21 -1.15 6.56 -9.19
N VAL A 22 -0.08 5.78 -9.01
CA VAL A 22 0.75 5.76 -7.81
C VAL A 22 1.38 7.15 -7.60
N PRO A 23 1.44 7.69 -6.37
CA PRO A 23 2.12 8.94 -6.09
C PRO A 23 3.58 8.90 -6.55
N GLY A 24 4.05 9.99 -7.17
CA GLY A 24 5.42 10.09 -7.69
C GLY A 24 6.49 9.83 -6.64
N VAL A 25 6.25 10.24 -5.38
CA VAL A 25 7.15 10.00 -4.25
C VAL A 25 7.29 8.49 -3.96
N LEU A 26 6.19 7.75 -3.95
CA LEU A 26 6.21 6.29 -3.75
C LEU A 26 6.91 5.60 -4.92
N LYS A 27 6.59 5.99 -6.16
CA LYS A 27 7.25 5.44 -7.35
C LYS A 27 8.76 5.68 -7.32
N ASN A 28 9.19 6.89 -7.00
CA ASN A 28 10.61 7.23 -6.87
C ASN A 28 11.31 6.41 -5.78
N ALA A 29 10.66 6.19 -4.63
CA ALA A 29 11.22 5.32 -3.58
C ALA A 29 11.39 3.87 -4.07
N LEU A 30 10.42 3.33 -4.80
CA LEU A 30 10.52 2.00 -5.40
C LEU A 30 11.63 1.93 -6.46
N ASP A 31 11.79 2.98 -7.27
CA ASP A 31 12.84 3.08 -8.28
C ASP A 31 14.22 3.02 -7.66
N TRP A 32 14.46 3.76 -6.57
CA TRP A 32 15.73 3.67 -5.83
C TRP A 32 15.97 2.28 -5.23
N ILE A 33 14.96 1.65 -4.62
CA ILE A 33 15.11 0.31 -4.04
C ILE A 33 15.40 -0.73 -5.13
N SER A 34 14.78 -0.60 -6.31
CA SER A 34 14.94 -1.55 -7.42
C SER A 34 16.38 -1.70 -7.90
N ARG A 35 17.25 -0.73 -7.58
CA ARG A 35 18.68 -0.73 -7.94
C ARG A 35 19.56 -1.45 -6.93
N VAL A 36 19.05 -1.74 -5.73
CA VAL A 36 19.80 -2.42 -4.66
C VAL A 36 19.88 -3.91 -4.96
N GLN A 37 21.07 -4.48 -4.76
CA GLN A 37 21.32 -5.91 -4.89
C GLN A 37 21.69 -6.53 -3.54
N PRO A 38 21.17 -7.73 -3.19
CA PRO A 38 20.13 -8.47 -3.92
C PRO A 38 18.76 -7.74 -3.88
N ALA A 39 17.92 -8.00 -4.89
CA ALA A 39 16.61 -7.38 -5.06
C ALA A 39 15.76 -7.48 -3.77
N PRO A 40 15.48 -6.37 -3.06
CA PRO A 40 14.92 -6.45 -1.72
C PRO A 40 13.50 -7.00 -1.63
N PHE A 41 12.69 -6.81 -2.68
CA PHE A 41 11.29 -7.21 -2.74
C PHE A 41 11.05 -8.61 -3.33
N ALA A 42 12.08 -9.23 -3.90
CA ALA A 42 11.93 -10.53 -4.57
C ALA A 42 11.43 -11.60 -3.58
N GLY A 43 10.37 -12.30 -3.97
CA GLY A 43 9.69 -13.32 -3.18
C GLY A 43 8.90 -12.80 -1.96
N LYS A 44 8.84 -11.48 -1.72
CA LYS A 44 8.15 -10.93 -0.54
C LYS A 44 6.64 -10.93 -0.74
N PRO A 45 5.84 -11.41 0.23
CA PRO A 45 4.40 -11.20 0.21
C PRO A 45 4.06 -9.73 0.44
N VAL A 46 3.12 -9.21 -0.34
CA VAL A 46 2.75 -7.79 -0.32
C VAL A 46 1.24 -7.59 -0.21
N LEU A 47 0.81 -6.79 0.76
CA LEU A 47 -0.54 -6.23 0.84
C LEU A 47 -0.56 -4.82 0.23
N ILE A 48 -1.63 -4.47 -0.48
CA ILE A 48 -1.84 -3.12 -0.99
C ILE A 48 -3.18 -2.61 -0.46
N GLN A 49 -3.14 -1.44 0.16
CA GLN A 49 -4.32 -0.70 0.60
C GLN A 49 -4.25 0.70 0.02
N THR A 50 -5.40 1.17 -0.47
CA THR A 50 -5.53 2.53 -0.97
C THR A 50 -6.63 3.27 -0.23
N ALA A 51 -6.41 4.56 0.01
CA ALA A 51 -7.39 5.46 0.59
C ALA A 51 -7.38 6.77 -0.20
N SER A 52 -8.56 7.21 -0.64
CA SER A 52 -8.69 8.45 -1.39
C SER A 52 -9.96 9.18 -0.98
N ILE A 53 -9.94 10.50 -1.13
CA ILE A 53 -11.12 11.34 -0.97
C ILE A 53 -12.15 11.05 -2.07
N GLY A 54 -11.71 10.56 -3.24
CA GLY A 54 -12.60 10.17 -4.32
C GLY A 54 -13.24 8.80 -4.09
N SER A 55 -14.44 8.59 -4.66
CA SER A 55 -15.26 7.39 -4.48
C SER A 55 -14.59 6.07 -4.89
N LEU A 56 -13.68 6.10 -5.87
CA LEU A 56 -12.94 4.90 -6.31
C LEU A 56 -11.84 4.44 -5.34
N GLY A 57 -11.60 5.16 -4.25
CA GLY A 57 -10.70 4.74 -3.17
C GLY A 57 -9.23 4.57 -3.54
N GLY A 58 -8.82 4.95 -4.75
CA GLY A 58 -7.46 4.76 -5.25
C GLY A 58 -7.26 3.49 -6.09
N ALA A 59 -8.33 2.84 -6.56
CA ALA A 59 -8.28 1.60 -7.36
C ALA A 59 -7.23 1.60 -8.49
N ARG A 60 -7.16 2.68 -9.27
CA ARG A 60 -6.18 2.82 -10.38
C ARG A 60 -4.73 2.80 -9.87
N ALA A 61 -4.45 3.47 -8.76
CA ALA A 61 -3.12 3.46 -8.15
C ALA A 61 -2.75 2.07 -7.66
N GLN A 62 -3.69 1.33 -7.08
CA GLN A 62 -3.48 -0.05 -6.66
C GLN A 62 -3.12 -0.95 -7.85
N TYR A 63 -3.84 -0.89 -8.97
CA TYR A 63 -3.50 -1.70 -10.15
C TYR A 63 -2.17 -1.31 -10.80
N HIS A 64 -1.84 -0.01 -10.87
CA HIS A 64 -0.51 0.42 -11.34
C HIS A 64 0.61 -0.07 -10.39
N LEU A 65 0.38 -0.04 -9.07
CA LEU A 65 1.33 -0.58 -8.11
C LEU A 65 1.51 -2.09 -8.25
N ARG A 66 0.42 -2.85 -8.48
CA ARG A 66 0.52 -4.29 -8.81
C ARG A 66 1.40 -4.52 -10.03
N GLN A 67 1.25 -3.74 -11.10
CA GLN A 67 2.09 -3.85 -12.29
C GLN A 67 3.58 -3.59 -11.99
N ILE A 68 3.88 -2.60 -11.14
CA ILE A 68 5.27 -2.32 -10.71
C ILE A 68 5.83 -3.49 -9.88
N LEU A 69 5.02 -4.05 -8.98
CA LEU A 69 5.43 -5.13 -8.10
C LEU A 69 5.73 -6.45 -8.85
N VAL A 70 5.14 -6.66 -10.04
CA VAL A 70 5.52 -7.76 -10.92
C VAL A 70 6.99 -7.68 -11.31
N PHE A 71 7.50 -6.49 -11.69
CA PHE A 71 8.93 -6.32 -12.02
C PHE A 71 9.83 -6.51 -10.79
N LEU A 72 9.35 -6.11 -9.61
CA LEU A 72 10.08 -6.28 -8.35
C LEU A 72 10.03 -7.72 -7.80
N ASP A 73 9.40 -8.65 -8.52
CA ASP A 73 9.19 -10.05 -8.13
C ASP A 73 8.52 -10.21 -6.75
N ALA A 74 7.59 -9.30 -6.43
CA ALA A 74 6.87 -9.31 -5.17
C ALA A 74 5.50 -10.00 -5.31
N TYR A 75 5.12 -10.81 -4.33
CA TYR A 75 3.87 -11.57 -4.34
C TYR A 75 2.71 -10.77 -3.76
N SER A 76 2.04 -10.02 -4.65
CA SER A 76 0.89 -9.20 -4.27
C SER A 76 -0.33 -10.05 -3.93
N MET A 77 -0.92 -9.82 -2.76
CA MET A 77 -2.17 -10.45 -2.32
C MET A 77 -3.33 -10.04 -3.25
N ASN A 78 -4.08 -11.03 -3.75
CA ASN A 78 -5.20 -10.78 -4.66
C ASN A 78 -6.50 -10.41 -3.95
N LYS A 79 -6.76 -10.98 -2.76
CA LYS A 79 -8.00 -10.77 -1.99
C LYS A 79 -7.74 -10.76 -0.49
N PRO A 80 -8.53 -9.99 0.30
CA PRO A 80 -9.48 -8.98 -0.18
C PRO A 80 -8.75 -7.75 -0.75
N GLU A 81 -9.38 -7.04 -1.68
CA GLU A 81 -8.89 -5.73 -2.11
C GLU A 81 -9.41 -4.65 -1.16
N VAL A 82 -8.52 -3.77 -0.69
CA VAL A 82 -8.86 -2.68 0.22
C VAL A 82 -8.67 -1.34 -0.49
N MET A 83 -9.79 -0.77 -0.93
CA MET A 83 -9.87 0.53 -1.60
C MET A 83 -10.88 1.40 -0.87
N ILE A 84 -10.41 2.33 -0.04
CA ILE A 84 -11.25 3.15 0.83
C ILE A 84 -11.57 4.46 0.12
N GLY A 85 -12.75 4.54 -0.50
CA GLY A 85 -13.32 5.79 -1.01
C GLY A 85 -13.81 6.70 0.10
N ASP A 86 -13.97 7.98 -0.20
CA ASP A 86 -14.47 9.03 0.71
C ASP A 86 -13.71 9.06 2.05
N ALA A 87 -12.39 8.84 2.01
CA ALA A 87 -11.58 8.59 3.20
C ALA A 87 -11.66 9.71 4.27
N ALA A 88 -11.91 10.96 3.86
CA ALA A 88 -12.04 12.09 4.78
C ALA A 88 -13.19 11.93 5.79
N SER A 89 -14.26 11.20 5.44
CA SER A 89 -15.37 10.94 6.38
C SER A 89 -15.17 9.69 7.24
N LYS A 90 -14.07 8.95 7.02
CA LYS A 90 -13.81 7.64 7.62
C LYS A 90 -12.62 7.62 8.57
N VAL A 91 -11.83 8.69 8.61
CA VAL A 91 -10.71 8.85 9.53
C VAL A 91 -11.11 9.86 10.59
N ARG A 92 -10.99 9.47 11.86
CA ARG A 92 -11.19 10.37 12.99
C ARG A 92 -9.86 10.95 13.44
N GLU A 93 -9.88 12.15 14.00
CA GLU A 93 -8.68 12.84 14.51
C GLU A 93 -8.11 12.17 15.79
N ASP A 94 -8.92 11.39 16.50
CA ASP A 94 -8.51 10.61 17.68
C ASP A 94 -8.00 9.23 17.28
N CYS A 95 -6.68 9.10 17.10
CA CYS A 95 -6.01 7.84 16.75
C CYS A 95 -6.06 6.75 17.85
N CYS A 96 -6.92 6.87 18.86
CA CYS A 96 -7.03 5.89 19.95
C CYS A 96 -8.30 5.05 19.81
N PRO A 97 -8.22 3.71 19.72
CA PRO A 97 -9.40 2.86 19.77
C PRO A 97 -9.90 2.82 21.22
N THR A 98 -10.82 3.73 21.58
CA THR A 98 -11.69 3.48 22.72
C THR A 98 -12.97 2.84 22.24
N ASN A 99 -13.24 1.67 22.82
CA ASN A 99 -14.52 0.99 22.89
C ASN A 99 -14.91 0.14 21.66
N LEU A 100 -14.42 -1.10 21.69
CA LEU A 100 -15.36 -2.23 21.59
C LEU A 100 -16.59 -1.91 22.47
N PRO A 101 -17.83 -2.12 22.00
CA PRO A 101 -18.97 -2.04 22.89
C PRO A 101 -18.73 -3.03 24.05
N ALA A 102 -18.81 -2.55 25.29
CA ALA A 102 -18.99 -3.47 26.41
C ALA A 102 -20.23 -4.32 26.07
N SER A 103 -20.07 -5.63 26.13
CA SER A 103 -21.14 -6.60 25.96
C SER A 103 -22.43 -6.12 26.65
N SER A 104 -23.52 -6.05 25.88
CA SER A 104 -24.88 -6.16 26.39
C SER A 104 -25.41 -7.55 26.08
#